data_AF-A0A2E8HLD1-F1
#
_entry.id   AF-A0A2E8HLD1-F1
#
_cell.length_a   1.000
_cell.length_b   1.000
_cell.length_c   1.000
_cell.angle_alpha   90.00
_cell.angle_beta   90.00
_cell.angle_gamma   90.00
#
_symmetry.space_group_name_H-M   'P 1'
#
loop_
_entity.id
_entity.type
_entity.pdbx_description
1 polymer ?
#
loop_
_entity_poly.entity_id
_entity_poly.type
_entity_poly.pdbx_seq_one_letter_code
_entity_poly.pdbx_strand_id
1 'polypeptide(L)'
;MGEQVSRRRFLAQLAGGLGLTAGVTTGLPGCATVPVYPGSLSGGRIVLQRPELDEAMAAKRVVRLSAPGFDGTILLVKGERGEYRALDATCTHQGCTVRPTGSGLTCPCHGSSYNLDGEVVRGPAQKPLQRYNTEVKAETIEIWL
;
A
#
# COMPACT_ATOMS: atom_id res chain seq x y z
N MET A 1 -4.49 -34.32 -37.49
CA MET A 1 -4.21 -35.12 -36.28
C MET A 1 -3.62 -34.18 -35.25
N GLY A 2 -4.42 -33.78 -34.27
CA GLY A 2 -3.96 -32.97 -33.15
C GLY A 2 -3.35 -33.88 -32.10
N GLU A 3 -2.13 -33.58 -31.68
CA GLU A 3 -1.53 -34.22 -30.51
C GLU A 3 -1.36 -33.12 -29.45
N GLN A 4 -2.15 -33.24 -28.39
CA GLN A 4 -2.18 -32.28 -27.30
C GLN A 4 -0.91 -32.36 -26.46
N VAL A 5 -0.18 -31.25 -26.35
CA VAL A 5 0.91 -31.14 -25.37
C VAL A 5 0.28 -30.99 -23.99
N SER A 6 0.35 -32.06 -23.19
CA SER A 6 -0.19 -32.12 -21.83
C SER A 6 0.54 -31.19 -20.86
N ARG A 7 -0.26 -30.53 -20.00
CA ARG A 7 0.12 -29.55 -18.95
C ARG A 7 1.20 -30.03 -17.97
N ARG A 8 1.53 -31.33 -17.94
CA ARG A 8 2.57 -31.88 -17.07
C ARG A 8 4.00 -31.73 -17.62
N ARG A 9 4.17 -31.50 -18.92
CA ARG A 9 5.51 -31.30 -19.52
C ARG A 9 6.06 -29.88 -19.39
N PHE A 10 5.22 -28.91 -19.01
CA PHE A 10 5.65 -27.52 -18.81
C PHE A 10 6.23 -27.26 -17.40
N LEU A 11 5.93 -28.13 -16.42
CA LEU A 11 6.34 -27.95 -15.02
C LEU A 11 7.67 -28.62 -14.66
N ALA A 12 8.34 -29.29 -15.60
CA ALA A 12 9.57 -30.03 -15.33
C ALA A 12 10.87 -29.32 -15.82
N GLN A 13 10.79 -28.12 -16.39
CA GLN A 13 11.97 -27.39 -16.90
C GLN A 13 12.42 -26.18 -16.05
N LEU A 14 11.86 -25.98 -14.85
CA LEU A 14 12.29 -24.90 -13.95
C LEU A 14 12.94 -25.41 -12.65
N ALA A 15 13.47 -26.64 -12.66
CA ALA A 15 14.36 -27.14 -11.63
C ALA A 15 15.81 -26.99 -12.11
N GLY A 16 16.35 -25.77 -12.06
CA GLY A 16 17.76 -25.52 -12.40
C GLY A 16 18.05 -24.08 -12.80
N GLY A 17 18.14 -23.18 -11.83
CA GLY A 17 18.63 -21.82 -12.06
C GLY A 17 18.71 -21.01 -10.77
N LEU A 18 19.92 -20.91 -10.20
CA LEU A 18 20.25 -19.94 -9.17
C LEU A 18 20.04 -18.52 -9.71
N GLY A 19 19.36 -17.69 -8.94
CA GLY A 19 19.29 -16.25 -9.15
C GLY A 19 18.13 -15.63 -8.39
N LEU A 20 18.31 -15.35 -7.09
CA LEU A 20 17.42 -14.45 -6.36
C LEU A 20 17.67 -13.02 -6.87
N THR A 21 17.06 -12.66 -7.99
CA THR A 21 16.79 -11.27 -8.29
C THR A 21 15.49 -10.93 -7.55
N ALA A 22 15.57 -10.01 -6.58
CA ALA A 22 14.39 -9.34 -6.06
C ALA A 22 13.75 -8.60 -7.24
N GLY A 23 12.73 -9.23 -7.84
CA GLY A 23 12.05 -8.72 -9.01
C GLY A 23 11.25 -7.48 -8.65
N VAL A 24 11.87 -6.30 -8.80
CA VAL A 24 11.11 -5.08 -9.05
C VAL A 24 10.48 -5.25 -10.42
N THR A 25 9.22 -5.70 -10.45
CA THR A 25 8.43 -5.71 -11.68
C THR A 25 8.22 -4.24 -12.09
N THR A 26 8.96 -3.78 -13.08
CA THR A 26 8.68 -2.51 -13.76
C THR A 26 7.38 -2.69 -14.55
N GLY A 27 6.26 -2.32 -13.92
CA GLY A 27 4.95 -2.30 -14.56
C GLY A 27 4.93 -1.37 -15.77
N LEU A 28 4.13 -1.74 -16.77
CA LEU A 28 3.86 -0.94 -17.97
C LEU A 28 3.49 0.52 -17.59
N PRO A 29 3.95 1.54 -18.34
CA PRO A 29 3.63 2.93 -18.08
C PRO A 29 2.18 3.18 -18.54
N GLY A 30 1.21 2.86 -17.69
CA GLY A 30 -0.21 3.00 -18.03
C GLY A 30 -1.16 2.95 -16.85
N CYS A 31 -0.76 2.34 -15.74
CA CYS A 31 -1.47 2.42 -14.47
C CYS A 31 -0.48 2.86 -13.41
N ALA A 32 -0.60 4.08 -12.90
CA ALA A 32 0.15 4.51 -11.72
C ALA A 32 -0.33 3.68 -10.51
N THR A 33 0.22 2.48 -10.33
CA THR A 33 -0.05 1.65 -9.17
C THR A 33 0.66 2.25 -7.97
N VAL A 34 -0.10 2.53 -6.92
CA VAL A 34 0.45 2.87 -5.62
C VAL A 34 1.34 1.69 -5.19
N PRO A 35 2.63 1.93 -4.88
CA PRO A 35 3.51 0.85 -4.44
C PRO A 35 2.94 0.22 -3.17
N VAL A 36 3.06 -1.11 -3.07
CA VAL A 36 2.67 -1.87 -1.89
C VAL A 36 3.91 -2.14 -1.06
N TYR A 37 3.87 -1.77 0.22
CA TYR A 37 4.96 -2.01 1.15
C TYR A 37 4.53 -3.10 2.16
N PRO A 38 5.32 -4.18 2.32
CA PRO A 38 4.99 -5.27 3.22
C PRO A 38 5.20 -4.87 4.69
N GLY A 39 4.25 -5.22 5.55
CA GLY A 39 4.36 -5.13 6.99
C GLY A 39 4.10 -6.47 7.65
N SER A 40 4.51 -6.59 8.91
CA SER A 40 4.30 -7.80 9.72
C SER A 40 3.28 -7.52 10.82
N LEU A 41 2.24 -8.34 10.91
CA LEU A 41 1.26 -8.27 12.00
C LEU A 41 1.83 -8.96 13.25
N SER A 42 1.93 -8.24 14.37
CA SER A 42 2.44 -8.78 15.63
C SER A 42 1.83 -8.06 16.83
N GLY A 43 1.04 -8.76 17.65
CA GLY A 43 0.47 -8.20 18.88
C GLY A 43 -0.52 -7.04 18.64
N GLY A 44 -1.38 -7.14 17.62
CA GLY A 44 -2.39 -6.10 17.33
C GLY A 44 -1.84 -4.85 16.64
N ARG A 45 -0.59 -4.89 16.15
CA ARG A 45 0.04 -3.81 15.41
C ARG A 45 0.70 -4.32 14.14
N ILE A 46 0.72 -3.48 13.12
CA ILE A 46 1.54 -3.67 11.92
C ILE A 46 2.90 -3.04 12.19
N VAL A 47 3.95 -3.81 11.98
CA VAL A 47 5.34 -3.38 12.14
C VAL A 47 6.00 -3.28 10.77
N LEU A 48 6.59 -2.12 10.48
CA LEU A 48 7.33 -1.81 9.26
C LEU A 48 8.80 -1.57 9.62
N GLN A 49 9.72 -2.00 8.75
CA GLN A 49 11.14 -1.68 8.88
C GLN A 49 11.39 -0.29 8.28
N ARG A 50 11.85 0.63 9.12
CA ARG A 50 11.91 2.05 8.77
C ARG A 50 12.98 2.37 7.73
N PRO A 51 14.23 1.87 7.81
CA PRO A 51 15.26 2.24 6.82
C PRO A 51 14.84 1.92 5.38
N GLU A 52 14.31 0.71 5.16
CA GLU A 52 13.85 0.25 3.84
C GLU A 52 12.60 1.00 3.39
N LEU A 53 11.72 1.36 4.33
CA LEU A 53 10.55 2.19 4.04
C LEU A 53 10.94 3.62 3.66
N ASP A 54 11.87 4.23 4.39
CA ASP A 54 12.38 5.58 4.14
C ASP A 54 12.95 5.68 2.71
N GLU A 55 13.69 4.64 2.28
CA GLU A 55 14.19 4.51 0.90
C GLU A 55 13.05 4.31 -0.12
N ALA A 56 12.12 3.40 0.15
CA ALA A 56 10.97 3.15 -0.73
C ALA A 56 10.06 4.39 -0.91
N MET A 57 10.04 5.28 0.09
CA MET A 57 9.27 6.52 0.11
C MET A 57 10.09 7.76 -0.30
N ALA A 58 11.35 7.61 -0.71
CA ALA A 58 12.21 8.75 -1.06
C ALA A 58 11.62 9.62 -2.20
N ALA A 59 10.99 8.98 -3.19
CA ALA A 59 10.35 9.66 -4.32
C ALA A 59 8.81 9.73 -4.21
N LYS A 60 8.21 9.16 -3.15
CA LYS A 60 6.75 8.98 -3.03
C LYS A 60 6.28 9.27 -1.61
N ARG A 61 5.28 10.14 -1.49
CA ARG A 61 4.71 10.51 -0.19
C ARG A 61 3.67 9.53 0.34
N VAL A 62 3.16 8.62 -0.49
CA VAL A 62 2.11 7.67 -0.09
C VAL A 62 2.43 6.28 -0.62
N VAL A 63 2.34 5.29 0.28
CA VAL A 63 2.42 3.87 -0.05
C VAL A 63 1.22 3.13 0.54
N ARG A 64 0.81 2.02 -0.08
CA ARG A 64 -0.21 1.14 0.47
C ARG A 64 0.49 0.05 1.29
N LEU A 65 -0.01 -0.24 2.49
CA LEU A 65 0.53 -1.34 3.29
C LEU A 65 -0.15 -2.65 2.96
N SER A 66 0.59 -3.74 3.08
CA SER A 66 0.06 -5.11 3.07
C SER A 66 0.65 -5.86 4.25
N ALA A 67 -0.21 -6.34 5.17
CA ALA A 67 0.21 -7.17 6.28
C ALA A 67 -0.62 -8.47 6.27
N PRO A 68 0.00 -9.64 6.06
CA PRO A 68 -0.71 -10.91 6.15
C PRO A 68 -1.44 -11.04 7.48
N GLY A 69 -2.73 -11.40 7.44
CA GLY A 69 -3.61 -11.47 8.61
C GLY A 69 -4.36 -10.18 8.95
N PHE A 70 -4.19 -9.12 8.16
CA PHE A 70 -5.00 -7.90 8.24
C PHE A 70 -5.74 -7.66 6.91
N ASP A 71 -7.07 -7.63 6.97
CA ASP A 71 -7.93 -7.52 5.78
C ASP A 71 -8.17 -6.06 5.33
N GLY A 72 -7.81 -5.09 6.17
CA GLY A 72 -7.96 -3.67 5.86
C GLY A 72 -6.89 -3.15 4.89
N THR A 73 -7.12 -1.94 4.37
CA THR A 73 -6.12 -1.23 3.56
C THR A 73 -5.69 0.03 4.28
N ILE A 74 -4.39 0.13 4.59
CA ILE A 74 -3.80 1.33 5.16
C ILE A 74 -2.96 2.04 4.10
N LEU A 75 -3.15 3.35 3.99
CA LEU A 75 -2.23 4.24 3.29
C LEU A 75 -1.28 4.85 4.31
N LEU A 76 0.01 4.58 4.17
CA LEU A 76 1.04 5.25 4.94
C LEU A 76 1.49 6.50 4.19
N VAL A 77 1.35 7.65 4.84
CA VAL A 77 1.67 8.96 4.31
C VAL A 77 2.91 9.51 5.02
N LYS A 78 3.90 9.94 4.23
CA LYS A 78 5.08 10.68 4.70
C LYS A 78 4.85 12.18 4.52
N GLY A 79 4.85 12.89 5.63
CA GLY A 79 4.76 14.33 5.69
C GLY A 79 6.08 15.00 5.31
N GLU A 80 6.04 16.33 5.20
CA GLU A 80 7.17 17.12 4.69
C GLU A 80 8.32 17.22 5.69
N ARG A 81 8.01 17.06 6.98
CA ARG A 81 9.01 17.05 8.06
C ARG A 81 9.46 15.61 8.40
N GLY A 82 9.12 14.64 7.55
CA GLY A 82 9.47 13.23 7.72
C GLY A 82 8.58 12.48 8.69
N GLU A 83 7.49 13.07 9.16
CA GLU A 83 6.50 12.39 10.01
C GLU A 83 5.66 11.39 9.23
N TYR A 84 5.23 10.33 9.90
CA TYR A 84 4.44 9.25 9.30
C TYR A 84 3.01 9.24 9.82
N ARG A 85 2.05 8.98 8.93
CA ARG A 85 0.62 8.91 9.25
C ARG A 85 0.00 7.70 8.57
N ALA A 86 -0.58 6.80 9.35
CA ALA A 86 -1.34 5.66 8.85
C ALA A 86 -2.83 6.01 8.76
N LEU A 87 -3.36 6.03 7.53
CA LEU A 87 -4.76 6.33 7.25
C LEU A 87 -5.49 5.07 6.78
N ASP A 88 -6.70 4.84 7.28
CA ASP A 88 -7.60 3.87 6.68
C ASP A 88 -7.97 4.35 5.27
N ALA A 89 -7.76 3.50 4.28
CA ALA A 89 -8.08 3.82 2.89
C ALA A 89 -9.59 3.76 2.60
N THR A 90 -10.42 3.35 3.56
CA THR A 90 -11.88 3.24 3.41
C THR A 90 -12.53 4.61 3.38
N CYS A 91 -13.09 4.99 2.24
CA CYS A 91 -13.83 6.25 2.09
C CYS A 91 -15.04 6.26 3.05
N THR A 92 -15.15 7.30 3.86
CA THR A 92 -16.21 7.44 4.88
C THR A 92 -17.60 7.72 4.31
N HIS A 93 -17.72 7.87 2.99
CA HIS A 93 -19.01 7.97 2.31
C HIS A 93 -19.72 6.61 2.24
N GLN A 94 -19.15 5.66 1.49
CA GLN A 94 -19.77 4.35 1.21
C GLN A 94 -18.74 3.20 1.12
N GLY A 95 -17.56 3.36 1.73
CA GLY A 95 -16.62 2.26 1.94
C GLY A 95 -15.65 1.95 0.79
N CYS A 96 -15.71 2.65 -0.34
CA CYS A 96 -14.74 2.45 -1.41
C CYS A 96 -13.31 2.82 -0.98
N THR A 97 -12.30 2.06 -1.43
CA THR A 97 -10.90 2.40 -1.18
C THR A 97 -10.48 3.68 -1.92
N VAL A 98 -9.99 4.67 -1.19
CA VAL A 98 -9.41 5.90 -1.75
C VAL A 98 -8.04 5.63 -2.39
N ARG A 99 -7.66 6.47 -3.35
CA ARG A 99 -6.38 6.38 -4.06
C ARG A 99 -5.62 7.71 -3.94
N PRO A 100 -4.29 7.69 -3.81
CA PRO A 100 -3.47 8.89 -3.94
C PRO A 100 -3.63 9.52 -5.33
N THR A 101 -3.86 10.82 -5.38
CA THR A 101 -4.04 11.60 -6.61
C THR A 101 -3.45 13.00 -6.41
N GLY A 102 -2.46 13.38 -7.22
CA GLY A 102 -1.81 14.68 -7.09
C GLY A 102 -1.27 14.91 -5.67
N SER A 103 -1.80 15.92 -4.98
CA SER A 103 -1.44 16.29 -3.61
C SER A 103 -2.37 15.75 -2.52
N GLY A 104 -3.28 14.82 -2.84
CA GLY A 104 -4.26 14.29 -1.88
C GLY A 104 -4.71 12.87 -2.19
N LEU A 105 -5.87 12.50 -1.65
CA LEU A 105 -6.51 11.20 -1.82
C LEU A 105 -7.90 11.39 -2.44
N THR A 106 -8.26 10.59 -3.43
CA THR A 106 -9.57 10.66 -4.09
C THR A 106 -10.25 9.30 -4.09
N CYS A 107 -11.53 9.27 -3.73
CA CYS A 107 -12.40 8.11 -3.86
C CYS A 107 -12.88 7.98 -5.31
N PRO A 108 -12.60 6.86 -6.00
CA PRO A 108 -12.97 6.69 -7.41
C PRO A 108 -14.48 6.48 -7.63
N CYS A 109 -15.25 6.17 -6.57
CA CYS A 109 -16.67 5.85 -6.71
C CYS A 109 -17.54 7.10 -6.94
N HIS A 110 -17.32 8.15 -6.13
CA HIS A 110 -18.17 9.35 -6.13
C HIS A 110 -17.36 10.66 -6.04
N GLY A 111 -16.04 10.60 -6.14
CA GLY A 111 -15.17 11.77 -6.19
C GLY A 111 -14.96 12.50 -4.86
N SER A 112 -15.30 11.89 -3.72
CA SER A 112 -14.89 12.45 -2.41
C SER A 112 -13.37 12.55 -2.36
N SER A 113 -12.85 13.70 -1.95
CA SER A 113 -11.41 13.91 -1.83
C SER A 113 -11.02 14.29 -0.42
N TYR A 114 -9.82 13.90 -0.05
CA TYR A 114 -9.20 14.11 1.23
C TYR A 114 -7.80 14.67 1.03
N ASN A 115 -7.30 15.45 1.99
CA ASN A 115 -5.89 15.85 1.99
C ASN A 115 -5.01 14.69 2.49
N LEU A 116 -3.68 14.89 2.52
CA LEU A 116 -2.73 13.90 3.01
C LEU A 116 -2.76 13.69 4.54
N ASP A 117 -3.53 14.50 5.26
CA ASP A 117 -3.87 14.27 6.65
C ASP A 117 -5.14 13.40 6.79
N GLY A 118 -5.89 13.16 5.72
CA GLY A 118 -7.15 12.41 5.74
C GLY A 118 -8.38 13.28 6.02
N GLU A 119 -8.22 14.61 6.09
CA GLU A 119 -9.34 15.55 6.24
C GLU A 119 -10.11 15.70 4.93
N VAL A 120 -11.43 15.83 5.02
CA VAL A 120 -12.29 16.02 3.85
C VAL A 120 -11.97 17.35 3.16
N VAL A 121 -11.72 17.28 1.86
CA VAL A 121 -11.56 18.45 0.98
C VAL A 121 -12.80 18.63 0.10
N ARG A 122 -13.41 17.54 -0.36
CA ARG A 122 -14.63 17.55 -1.18
C ARG A 122 -15.53 16.37 -0.84
N GLY A 123 -16.83 16.64 -0.71
CA GLY A 123 -17.86 15.63 -0.50
C GLY A 123 -18.06 14.70 -1.72
N PRO A 124 -18.94 13.69 -1.62
CA PRO A 124 -20.02 13.55 -0.62
C PRO A 124 -19.63 13.11 0.79
N ALA A 125 -18.43 12.58 1.03
CA ALA A 125 -17.97 12.28 2.38
C ALA A 125 -18.02 13.54 3.27
N GLN A 126 -18.44 13.37 4.53
CA GLN A 126 -18.52 14.46 5.53
C GLN A 126 -17.62 14.22 6.75
N LYS A 127 -16.94 13.07 6.80
CA LYS A 127 -16.06 12.68 7.91
C LYS A 127 -14.65 12.42 7.40
N PRO A 128 -13.61 12.78 8.16
CA PRO A 128 -12.23 12.47 7.79
C PRO A 128 -12.01 10.95 7.76
N LEU A 129 -10.98 10.50 7.04
CA LEU A 129 -10.52 9.12 7.09
C LEU A 129 -10.06 8.79 8.52
N GLN A 130 -10.30 7.56 8.95
CA GLN A 130 -9.80 7.07 10.22
C GLN A 130 -8.27 7.06 10.21
N ARG A 131 -7.66 7.45 11.33
CA ARG A 131 -6.22 7.38 11.54
C ARG A 131 -5.91 6.28 12.54
N TYR A 132 -4.87 5.52 12.26
CA TYR A 132 -4.33 4.54 13.19
C TYR A 132 -3.24 5.20 14.05
N ASN A 133 -3.17 4.81 15.33
CA ASN A 133 -2.10 5.29 16.19
C ASN A 133 -0.76 4.79 15.64
N THR A 134 0.17 5.71 15.39
CA THR A 134 1.44 5.42 14.70
C THR A 134 2.60 5.84 15.60
N GLU A 135 3.43 4.88 15.98
CA GLU A 135 4.64 5.11 16.76
C GLU A 135 5.86 4.96 15.84
N VAL A 136 6.68 6.01 15.75
CA VAL A 136 7.91 6.01 14.94
C VAL A 136 9.10 5.82 15.86
N LYS A 137 9.85 4.74 15.65
CA LYS A 137 11.09 4.41 16.36
C LYS A 137 12.29 4.57 15.41
N ALA A 138 13.50 4.29 15.92
CA ALA A 138 14.71 4.33 15.10
C ALA A 138 14.65 3.31 13.96
N GLU A 139 14.36 2.05 14.28
CA GLU A 139 14.39 0.94 13.31
C GLU A 139 13.01 0.58 12.75
N THR A 140 11.93 0.93 13.48
CA THR A 140 10.58 0.48 13.12
C THR A 140 9.57 1.61 13.10
N ILE A 141 8.51 1.40 12.33
CA ILE A 141 7.24 2.12 12.46
C ILE A 141 6.18 1.12 12.87
N GLU A 142 5.46 1.42 13.94
CA GLU A 142 4.42 0.56 14.50
C GLU A 142 3.06 1.23 14.39
N ILE A 143 2.10 0.53 13.79
CA ILE A 143 0.75 1.02 13.55
C ILE A 143 -0.21 0.14 14.33
N TRP A 144 -0.89 0.71 15.32
CA TRP A 144 -1.84 0.00 16.18
C TRP A 144 -3.20 -0.09 15.49
N LEU A 145 -3.70 -1.32 15.33
CA LEU A 145 -4.95 -1.65 14.64
C LEU A 145 -6.18 -1.52 15.55
#